data_AF-Q6AJB9-F1
#
_entry.id   AF-Q6AJB9-F1
#
_cell.length_a   1.000
_cell.length_b   1.000
_cell.length_c   1.000
_cell.angle_alpha   90.00
_cell.angle_beta   90.00
_cell.angle_gamma   90.00
#
_symmetry.space_group_name_H-M   'P 1'
#
loop_
_entity.id
_entity.type
_entity.pdbx_description
1 polymer ?
#
loop_
_entity_poly.entity_id
_entity_poly.type
_entity_poly.pdbx_seq_one_letter_code
_entity_poly.pdbx_strand_id
1 'polypeptide(L)'
;MKITFYGSRFCPRCRQAKKHLVQLQREFPQLEIEYIEVTTAPIKTVRAGVFMIPSIQGRSGTLSGIFLPEEKIHAFLKEEYRYNQ
;
A
#
# COMPACT_ATOMS: atom_id res chain seq x y z
N MET A 1 -2.95 12.85 2.94
CA MET A 1 -3.51 11.50 2.69
C MET A 1 -2.52 10.47 3.20
N LYS A 2 -2.93 9.56 4.11
CA LYS A 2 -2.02 8.56 4.69
C LYS A 2 -2.46 7.14 4.31
N ILE A 3 -1.53 6.35 3.80
CA ILE A 3 -1.72 4.93 3.52
C ILE A 3 -0.64 4.09 4.23
N THR A 4 -0.96 2.83 4.47
CA THR A 4 -0.05 1.84 5.04
C THR A 4 0.19 0.74 4.02
N PHE A 5 1.44 0.57 3.61
CA PHE A 5 1.87 -0.49 2.71
C PHE A 5 2.47 -1.65 3.51
N TYR A 6 1.81 -2.80 3.46
CA TYR A 6 2.26 -4.05 4.05
C TYR A 6 2.96 -4.89 2.99
N GLY A 7 4.24 -5.16 3.21
CA GLY A 7 5.01 -5.98 2.29
C GLY A 7 6.29 -6.49 2.92
N SER A 8 7.02 -7.33 2.18
CA SER A 8 8.33 -7.80 2.61
C SER A 8 9.44 -7.40 1.65
N ARG A 9 10.61 -7.03 2.19
CA ARG A 9 11.83 -6.74 1.41
C ARG A 9 12.32 -7.91 0.57
N PHE A 10 12.00 -9.13 0.98
CA PHE A 10 12.34 -10.37 0.27
C PHE A 10 11.31 -10.75 -0.81
N CYS A 11 10.16 -10.06 -0.88
CA CYS A 11 9.14 -10.32 -1.88
C CYS A 11 9.37 -9.43 -3.12
N PRO A 12 9.72 -10.00 -4.28
CA PRO A 12 9.98 -9.21 -5.50
C PRO A 12 8.74 -8.42 -5.95
N ARG A 13 7.54 -8.99 -5.74
CA ARG A 13 6.25 -8.36 -6.05
C ARG A 13 5.97 -7.15 -5.15
N CYS A 14 6.35 -7.22 -3.87
CA CYS A 14 6.25 -6.08 -2.96
C CYS A 14 7.21 -4.95 -3.35
N ARG A 15 8.41 -5.29 -3.83
CA ARG A 15 9.39 -4.30 -4.31
C ARG A 15 8.84 -3.55 -5.53
N GLN A 16 8.19 -4.24 -6.46
CA GLN A 16 7.55 -3.63 -7.61
C GLN A 16 6.40 -2.69 -7.19
N ALA A 17 5.49 -3.15 -6.33
CA ALA A 17 4.41 -2.31 -5.81
C ALA A 17 4.93 -1.05 -5.10
N LYS A 18 6.01 -1.19 -4.31
CA LYS A 18 6.69 -0.05 -3.68
C LYS A 18 7.25 0.94 -4.70
N LYS A 19 7.82 0.45 -5.81
CA LYS A 19 8.33 1.32 -6.88
C LYS A 19 7.22 2.15 -7.50
N HIS A 20 6.08 1.52 -7.81
CA HIS A 20 4.90 2.24 -8.31
C HIS A 20 4.41 3.29 -7.31
N LEU A 21 4.30 2.93 -6.03
CA LEU A 21 3.92 3.88 -4.96
C LEU A 21 4.83 5.11 -4.90
N VAL A 22 6.16 4.93 -5.00
CA VAL A 22 7.13 6.05 -5.01
C VAL A 22 7.00 6.90 -6.27
N GLN A 23 6.70 6.30 -7.42
CA GLN A 23 6.44 7.04 -8.65
C GLN A 23 5.18 7.91 -8.51
N LEU A 24 4.12 7.35 -7.94
CA LEU A 24 2.84 8.02 -7.71
C LEU A 24 2.89 9.09 -6.62
N GLN A 25 3.84 9.04 -5.68
CA GLN A 25 4.06 10.16 -4.74
C GLN A 25 4.37 11.49 -5.44
N ARG A 26 4.89 11.47 -6.68
CA ARG A 26 5.09 12.68 -7.48
C ARG A 26 3.77 13.31 -7.93
N GLU A 27 2.75 12.49 -8.18
CA GLU A 27 1.40 12.93 -8.55
C GLU A 27 0.56 13.31 -7.32
N PHE A 28 0.79 12.63 -6.19
CA PHE A 28 0.10 12.86 -4.93
C PHE A 28 1.09 13.37 -3.86
N PRO A 29 1.47 14.66 -3.86
CA PRO A 29 2.50 15.19 -2.95
C PRO A 29 2.10 15.12 -1.47
N GLN A 30 0.80 15.00 -1.17
CA GLN A 30 0.27 14.83 0.19
C GLN A 30 0.21 13.36 0.64
N LEU A 31 0.74 12.42 -0.16
CA LEU A 31 0.71 10.99 0.10
C LEU A 31 1.82 10.57 1.06
N GLU A 32 1.43 10.32 2.30
CA GLU A 32 2.28 9.69 3.31
C GLU A 32 2.12 8.17 3.22
N ILE A 33 3.26 7.46 3.07
CA ILE A 33 3.29 6.00 2.95
C ILE A 33 4.02 5.41 4.14
N GLU A 34 3.29 4.76 5.04
CA GLU A 34 3.86 3.98 6.13
C GLU A 34 4.18 2.57 5.63
N TYR A 35 5.46 2.19 5.60
CA TYR A 35 5.85 0.84 5.22
C TYR A 35 5.92 -0.07 6.45
N ILE A 36 5.17 -1.17 6.44
CA ILE A 36 5.21 -2.21 7.47
C ILE A 36 5.85 -3.46 6.89
N GLU A 37 6.99 -3.84 7.46
CA GLU A 37 7.65 -5.11 7.16
C GLU A 37 6.97 -6.23 7.94
N VAL A 38 6.21 -7.04 7.19
CA VAL A 38 5.39 -8.11 7.76
C VAL A 38 6.22 -9.22 8.42
N THR A 39 7.48 -9.41 7.99
CA THR A 39 8.38 -10.40 8.61
C THR A 39 8.83 -10.00 10.01
N THR A 40 8.92 -8.69 10.28
CA THR A 40 9.33 -8.16 11.60
C THR A 40 8.14 -7.79 12.49
N ALA A 41 6.96 -7.56 11.92
CA ALA A 41 5.76 -7.14 12.64
C ALA A 41 4.52 -8.00 12.31
N PRO A 42 4.58 -9.34 12.48
CA PRO A 42 3.48 -10.22 12.12
C PRO A 42 2.20 -9.93 12.92
N ILE A 43 2.34 -9.64 14.22
CA ILE A 43 1.19 -9.31 15.09
C ILE A 43 0.48 -8.03 14.62
N LYS A 44 1.24 -6.99 14.23
CA LYS A 44 0.67 -5.73 13.71
C LYS A 44 -0.08 -5.97 12.39
N THR A 45 0.48 -6.83 11.55
CA THR A 45 -0.08 -7.20 10.24
C THR A 45 -1.42 -7.94 10.38
N VAL A 46 -1.47 -8.95 11.27
CA VAL A 46 -2.71 -9.71 11.55
C VAL A 46 -3.78 -8.83 12.21
N ARG A 47 -3.40 -7.98 13.17
CA ARG A 47 -4.35 -7.03 13.80
C ARG A 47 -4.93 -6.02 12.81
N ALA A 48 -4.22 -5.71 11.74
CA ALA A 48 -4.70 -4.84 10.67
C ALA A 48 -5.59 -5.57 9.64
N GLY A 49 -5.87 -6.87 9.84
CA GLY A 49 -6.65 -7.69 8.91
C GLY A 49 -5.89 -8.06 7.63
N VAL A 50 -4.56 -7.90 7.62
CA VAL A 50 -3.74 -8.18 6.45
C VAL A 50 -3.23 -9.62 6.51
N PHE A 51 -3.79 -10.47 5.66
CA PHE A 51 -3.41 -11.89 5.57
C PHE A 51 -2.59 -12.23 4.33
N MET A 52 -2.42 -11.27 3.42
CA MET A 52 -1.66 -11.44 2.19
C MET A 52 -0.73 -10.25 1.94
N ILE A 53 0.33 -10.47 1.18
CA ILE A 53 1.22 -9.42 0.70
C ILE A 53 1.44 -9.57 -0.82
N PRO A 54 1.61 -8.46 -1.55
CA PRO A 54 1.52 -7.07 -1.10
C PRO A 54 0.09 -6.59 -0.81
N SER A 55 -0.05 -5.71 0.19
CA SER A 55 -1.33 -5.05 0.54
C SER A 55 -1.13 -3.57 0.87
N ILE A 56 -2.06 -2.74 0.43
CA ILE A 56 -2.11 -1.30 0.71
C ILE A 56 -3.41 -1.02 1.45
N GLN A 57 -3.33 -0.37 2.60
CA GLN A 57 -4.48 0.01 3.41
C GLN A 57 -4.56 1.53 3.49
N GLY A 58 -5.75 2.06 3.25
CA GLY A 58 -6.07 3.47 3.41
C GLY A 58 -7.34 3.64 4.25
N ARG A 59 -7.97 4.81 4.16
CA ARG A 59 -9.23 5.09 4.86
C ARG A 59 -10.45 4.53 4.12
N SER A 60 -10.43 4.55 2.78
CA SER A 60 -11.50 4.02 1.94
C SER A 60 -11.57 2.50 1.97
N GLY A 61 -10.43 1.82 2.20
CA GLY A 61 -10.40 0.36 2.31
C GLY A 61 -9.00 -0.24 2.25
N THR A 62 -8.94 -1.52 1.89
CA THR A 62 -7.68 -2.26 1.73
C THR A 62 -7.60 -2.86 0.33
N LEU A 63 -6.59 -2.46 -0.43
CA LEU A 63 -6.22 -3.06 -1.71
C LEU A 63 -5.20 -4.17 -1.47
N SER A 64 -5.59 -5.42 -1.66
CA SER A 64 -4.72 -6.59 -1.52
C SER A 64 -4.69 -7.40 -2.81
N GLY A 65 -3.53 -7.93 -3.18
CA GLY A 65 -3.42 -8.74 -4.40
C GLY A 65 -2.07 -9.41 -4.57
N ILE A 66 -2.06 -10.56 -5.27
CA ILE A 66 -0.82 -11.24 -5.67
C ILE A 66 0.01 -10.33 -6.57
N PHE A 67 -0.65 -9.57 -7.45
CA PHE A 67 -0.06 -8.58 -8.34
C PHE A 67 -0.81 -7.25 -8.20
N LEU A 68 -0.08 -6.19 -7.87
CA LEU A 68 -0.60 -4.83 -7.76
C LEU A 68 0.04 -4.00 -8.89
N PRO A 69 -0.58 -3.98 -10.09
CA PRO A 69 -0.10 -3.13 -11.17
C PRO A 69 -0.30 -1.65 -10.81
N GLU A 70 0.50 -0.80 -11.44
CA GLU A 70 0.45 0.66 -11.25
C GLU A 70 -0.96 1.23 -11.38
N GLU A 71 -1.72 0.78 -12.38
CA GLU A 71 -3.10 1.24 -12.65
C GLU A 71 -4.05 0.99 -11.48
N LYS A 72 -3.95 -0.18 -10.82
CA LYS A 72 -4.77 -0.49 -9.64
C LYS A 72 -4.38 0.35 -8.43
N ILE A 73 -3.08 0.56 -8.25
CA ILE A 73 -2.56 1.41 -7.17
C ILE A 73 -3.01 2.86 -7.41
N HIS A 74 -2.92 3.35 -8.64
CA HIS A 74 -3.37 4.69 -9.02
C HIS A 74 -4.85 4.88 -8.77
N ALA A 75 -5.70 3.96 -9.23
CA ALA A 75 -7.13 3.99 -9.00
C ALA A 75 -7.47 4.05 -7.51
N PHE A 76 -6.83 3.22 -6.70
CA PHE A 76 -7.00 3.22 -5.24
C PHE A 76 -6.56 4.54 -4.61
N LEU A 77 -5.41 5.09 -4.98
CA LEU A 77 -4.95 6.38 -4.47
C LEU A 77 -5.89 7.53 -4.86
N LYS A 78 -6.49 7.47 -6.06
CA LYS A 78 -7.47 8.45 -6.51
C LYS A 78 -8.75 8.39 -5.67
N GLU A 79 -9.22 7.20 -5.32
CA GLU A 79 -10.35 7.01 -4.40
C GLU A 79 -10.03 7.52 -2.99
N GLU A 80 -8.86 7.17 -2.45
CA GLU A 80 -8.37 7.68 -1.17
C GLU A 80 -8.24 9.20 -1.14
N TYR A 81 -7.82 9.80 -2.26
CA TYR A 81 -7.68 11.25 -2.36
C TYR A 81 -9.06 11.93 -2.32
N ARG A 82 -10.05 11.36 -3.02
CA ARG A 82 -11.45 11.84 -2.94
C ARG A 82 -12.04 11.70 -1.54
N TYR A 83 -11.63 10.70 -0.76
CA TYR A 83 -12.12 10.48 0.59
C TYR A 83 -11.51 11.44 1.64
N ASN A 84 -10.36 12.05 1.33
CA ASN A 84 -9.68 13.01 2.20
C ASN A 84 -9.92 14.48 1.82
N GLN A 85 -10.76 14.73 0.82
CA GLN A 85 -11.17 16.06 0.37
C GLN A 85 -12.53 16.42 0.96
#